data_AF-L8NYG5-F1
#
_entry.id   AF-L8NYG5-F1
#
_cell.length_a   1.000
_cell.length_b   1.000
_cell.length_c   1.000
_cell.angle_alpha   90.00
_cell.angle_beta   90.00
_cell.angle_gamma   90.00
#
_symmetry.space_group_name_H-M   'P 1'
#
loop_
_entity.id
_entity.type
_entity.pdbx_description
1 polymer ?
#
loop_
_entity_poly.entity_id
_entity_poly.type
_entity_poly.pdbx_seq_one_letter_code
_entity_poly.pdbx_strand_id
1 'polypeptide(L)'
;MHCSGRARIDPEAAAAVMRAAGLEPLEPYPGSDRHWRCRHLACGREVTPIYVRINSGAGPCRWCAPNAPVDPDVAAADMRAAGLEPLAPYPGVDTPWPARCLACDTPGTPTLSSIRRGQGGCRPCGRRKANEAMRHDPEAAAAVMRAAGLEPLEPYPGTAFPWKSRCTGCGAIVSPRLGSLTGKSRRPGCKPCADRATGAAQRHDEDLAVAEMREHGFEPQEPYRGVKYPWRCLCHGCGTVTAPTFGSILAGQSGCRRCADLRAAAARREDPERAAASMRGSGLEPLEPYTTSMTPWRCRCTTCGRTSTPTLARIRSGRGCKYCASHGFDRAAPARVYVVTHSEHDAVKIGVAGACRRNDRIAQHARYGWTLFYEHYVPTGDEALVVEQTILRRLRSAGHGIFLTAAQLPNGWTETFDAQCVSAVELRDAIRSKCQPVLPPVEPLTLF
;
A
#
# COMPACT_ATOMS: atom_id res chain seq x y z
N MET A 1 -3.70 -11.03 -72.46
CA MET A 1 -2.27 -11.19 -72.82
C MET A 1 -1.53 -9.92 -72.44
N HIS A 2 -0.83 -9.88 -71.31
CA HIS A 2 0.11 -8.80 -70.97
C HIS A 2 1.36 -9.48 -70.39
N CYS A 3 2.31 -9.82 -71.27
CA CYS A 3 3.63 -10.27 -70.87
C CYS A 3 4.43 -9.05 -70.44
N SER A 4 4.74 -8.93 -69.14
CA SER A 4 5.54 -7.85 -68.57
C SER A 4 6.99 -7.97 -69.03
N GLY A 5 7.37 -7.25 -70.10
CA GLY A 5 8.74 -7.18 -70.56
C GLY A 5 9.63 -6.45 -69.56
N ARG A 6 10.47 -7.18 -68.81
CA ARG A 6 11.62 -6.56 -68.12
C ARG A 6 12.53 -5.98 -69.21
N ALA A 7 12.81 -4.68 -69.15
CA ALA A 7 13.74 -4.00 -70.06
C ALA A 7 15.07 -4.77 -70.08
N ARG A 8 15.50 -5.21 -71.28
CA ARG A 8 16.80 -5.84 -71.48
C ARG A 8 17.87 -4.79 -71.21
N ILE A 9 18.65 -5.00 -70.15
CA ILE A 9 19.81 -4.14 -69.85
C ILE A 9 20.89 -4.46 -70.88
N ASP A 10 21.46 -3.41 -71.47
CA ASP A 10 22.59 -3.52 -72.39
C ASP A 10 23.84 -4.08 -71.67
N PRO A 11 24.48 -5.14 -72.19
CA PRO A 11 25.65 -5.76 -71.56
C PRO A 11 26.81 -4.79 -71.28
N GLU A 12 27.04 -3.81 -72.17
CA GLU A 12 28.16 -2.86 -72.01
C GLU A 12 27.82 -1.80 -70.95
N ALA A 13 26.57 -1.32 -70.91
CA ALA A 13 26.09 -0.48 -69.82
C ALA A 13 26.17 -1.20 -68.46
N ALA A 14 25.84 -2.49 -68.41
CA ALA A 14 25.98 -3.30 -67.19
C ALA A 14 27.45 -3.44 -66.76
N ALA A 15 28.35 -3.67 -67.71
CA ALA A 15 29.78 -3.78 -67.44
C ALA A 15 30.38 -2.44 -66.96
N ALA A 16 29.92 -1.32 -67.49
CA ALA A 16 30.34 0.02 -67.04
C ALA A 16 29.98 0.28 -65.56
N VAL A 17 28.79 -0.14 -65.12
CA VAL A 17 28.39 -0.06 -63.70
C VAL A 17 29.28 -0.93 -62.81
N MET A 18 29.62 -2.15 -63.24
CA MET A 18 30.52 -3.02 -62.49
C MET A 18 31.92 -2.41 -62.38
N ARG A 19 32.47 -1.87 -63.48
CA ARG A 19 33.77 -1.18 -63.50
C ARG A 19 33.78 0.06 -62.61
N ALA A 20 32.72 0.86 -62.63
CA ALA A 20 32.57 2.02 -61.76
C ALA A 20 32.55 1.64 -60.27
N ALA A 21 32.04 0.45 -59.94
CA ALA A 21 32.10 -0.14 -58.60
C ALA A 21 33.45 -0.84 -58.28
N GLY A 22 34.47 -0.72 -59.14
CA GLY A 22 35.79 -1.32 -58.93
C GLY A 22 35.86 -2.82 -59.26
N LEU A 23 34.94 -3.33 -60.08
CA LEU A 23 34.87 -4.73 -60.51
C LEU A 23 35.16 -4.85 -62.01
N GLU A 24 36.13 -5.67 -62.37
CA GLU A 24 36.44 -6.02 -63.76
C GLU A 24 35.69 -7.31 -64.13
N PRO A 25 34.67 -7.27 -65.01
CA PRO A 25 33.99 -8.48 -65.46
C PRO A 25 34.96 -9.43 -66.18
N LEU A 26 34.99 -10.70 -65.76
CA LEU A 26 35.85 -11.74 -66.34
C LEU A 26 35.10 -12.63 -67.34
N GLU A 27 33.78 -12.45 -67.45
CA GLU A 27 32.90 -13.18 -68.37
C GLU A 27 31.79 -12.26 -68.92
N PRO A 28 31.13 -12.62 -70.03
CA PRO A 28 30.00 -11.85 -70.58
C PRO A 28 28.85 -11.69 -69.58
N TYR A 29 28.08 -10.60 -69.70
CA TYR A 29 26.97 -10.28 -68.79
C TYR A 29 25.95 -11.44 -68.69
N PRO A 30 25.80 -12.08 -67.51
CA PRO A 30 24.96 -13.28 -67.36
C PRO A 30 23.48 -12.96 -67.09
N GLY A 31 23.12 -11.68 -66.90
CA GLY A 31 21.79 -11.22 -66.50
C GLY A 31 21.79 -10.49 -65.16
N SER A 32 20.71 -9.76 -64.87
CA SER A 32 20.69 -8.77 -63.78
C SER A 32 20.65 -9.35 -62.37
N ASP A 33 20.13 -10.58 -62.22
CA ASP A 33 19.94 -11.28 -60.96
C ASP A 33 20.86 -12.52 -60.81
N ARG A 34 21.85 -12.66 -61.69
CA ARG A 34 22.82 -13.77 -61.65
C ARG A 34 24.17 -13.34 -61.08
N HIS A 35 24.89 -14.32 -60.52
CA HIS A 35 26.28 -14.17 -60.12
C HIS A 35 27.12 -13.92 -61.37
N TRP A 36 27.89 -12.84 -61.35
CA TRP A 36 28.75 -12.43 -62.44
C TRP A 36 30.20 -12.48 -61.98
N ARG A 37 31.02 -13.35 -62.59
CA ARG A 37 32.44 -13.47 -62.23
C ARG A 37 33.18 -12.19 -62.60
N CYS A 38 33.75 -11.54 -61.58
CA CYS A 38 34.51 -10.31 -61.71
C CYS A 38 35.80 -10.40 -60.88
N ARG A 39 36.83 -9.67 -61.27
CA ARG A 39 37.99 -9.39 -60.42
C ARG A 39 37.77 -8.07 -59.69
N HIS A 40 37.84 -8.07 -58.37
CA HIS A 40 37.80 -6.83 -57.60
C HIS A 40 39.16 -6.12 -57.70
N LEU A 41 39.19 -4.96 -58.34
CA LEU A 41 40.44 -4.26 -58.69
C LEU A 41 41.24 -3.85 -57.45
N ALA A 42 40.58 -3.48 -56.35
CA ALA A 42 41.28 -3.02 -55.15
C ALA A 42 41.98 -4.15 -54.37
N CYS A 43 41.48 -5.40 -54.41
CA CYS A 43 42.08 -6.52 -53.67
C CYS A 43 42.55 -7.69 -54.53
N GLY A 44 42.40 -7.61 -55.85
CA GLY A 44 42.80 -8.62 -56.84
C GLY A 44 42.00 -9.94 -56.80
N ARG A 45 41.04 -10.11 -55.88
CA ARG A 45 40.31 -11.37 -55.71
C ARG A 45 39.22 -11.53 -56.76
N GLU A 46 39.04 -12.77 -57.22
CA GLU A 46 37.86 -13.14 -57.99
C GLU A 46 36.63 -13.18 -57.06
N VAL A 47 35.58 -12.49 -57.45
CA VAL A 47 34.32 -12.35 -56.72
C VAL A 47 33.16 -12.61 -57.69
N THR A 48 32.01 -12.97 -57.12
CA THR A 48 30.79 -13.27 -57.88
C THR A 48 29.63 -12.35 -57.47
N PRO A 49 29.75 -11.02 -57.65
CA PRO A 49 28.66 -10.08 -57.36
C PRO A 49 27.43 -10.31 -58.26
N ILE A 50 26.29 -9.77 -57.83
CA ILE A 50 25.05 -9.75 -58.63
C ILE A 50 24.83 -8.30 -59.09
N TYR A 51 24.65 -8.10 -60.40
CA TYR A 51 24.52 -6.76 -61.01
C TYR A 51 23.49 -5.88 -60.30
N VAL A 52 22.25 -6.37 -60.08
CA VAL A 52 21.20 -5.55 -59.46
C VAL A 52 21.57 -5.10 -58.05
N ARG A 53 22.36 -5.86 -57.31
CA ARG A 53 22.82 -5.48 -55.96
C ARG A 53 23.88 -4.39 -56.04
N ILE A 54 24.83 -4.50 -56.95
CA ILE A 54 25.87 -3.47 -57.18
C ILE A 54 25.23 -2.18 -57.68
N ASN A 55 24.30 -2.28 -58.64
CA ASN A 55 23.53 -1.14 -59.15
C ASN A 55 22.65 -0.47 -58.08
N SER A 56 22.31 -1.19 -57.01
CA SER A 56 21.57 -0.67 -55.85
C SER A 56 22.50 -0.23 -54.69
N GLY A 57 23.81 -0.12 -54.92
CA GLY A 57 24.78 0.40 -53.95
C GLY A 57 25.36 -0.62 -52.97
N ALA A 58 25.21 -1.93 -53.21
CA ALA A 58 25.89 -2.95 -52.40
C ALA A 58 27.41 -2.95 -52.66
N GLY A 59 28.20 -3.21 -51.61
CA GLY A 59 29.66 -3.24 -51.71
C GLY A 59 30.18 -4.31 -52.69
N PRO A 60 31.25 -4.02 -53.45
CA PRO A 60 31.72 -4.86 -54.56
C PRO A 60 32.38 -6.17 -54.12
N CYS A 61 32.92 -6.24 -52.90
CA CYS A 61 33.70 -7.38 -52.43
C CYS A 61 33.40 -7.71 -50.96
N ARG A 62 32.95 -8.95 -50.70
CA ARG A 62 32.69 -9.43 -49.33
C ARG A 62 33.93 -9.47 -48.45
N TRP A 63 35.12 -9.58 -49.04
CA TRP A 63 36.40 -9.68 -48.34
C TRP A 63 37.03 -8.32 -48.01
N CYS A 64 36.52 -7.24 -48.63
CA CYS A 64 36.91 -5.86 -48.33
C CYS A 64 35.83 -5.11 -47.56
N ALA A 65 34.67 -5.74 -47.35
CA ALA A 65 33.60 -5.17 -46.55
C ALA A 65 34.08 -5.01 -45.09
N PRO A 66 33.57 -4.01 -44.35
CA PRO A 66 33.90 -3.84 -42.93
C PRO A 66 33.67 -5.09 -42.06
N ASN A 67 32.79 -6.00 -42.50
CA ASN A 67 32.47 -7.28 -41.87
C ASN A 67 33.09 -8.49 -42.59
N ALA A 68 34.20 -8.29 -43.32
CA ALA A 68 34.87 -9.36 -44.04
C ALA A 68 35.16 -10.58 -43.14
N PRO A 69 34.99 -11.82 -43.64
CA PRO A 69 35.36 -13.01 -42.89
C PRO A 69 36.85 -12.94 -42.52
N VAL A 70 37.14 -13.10 -41.23
CA VAL A 70 38.52 -13.13 -40.73
C VAL A 70 39.09 -14.51 -40.99
N ASP A 71 40.31 -14.55 -41.52
CA ASP A 71 41.07 -15.77 -41.70
C ASP A 71 41.33 -16.46 -40.33
N PRO A 72 41.01 -17.76 -40.15
CA PRO A 72 41.21 -18.47 -38.89
C PRO A 72 42.63 -18.38 -38.33
N ASP A 73 43.66 -18.36 -39.18
CA ASP A 73 45.05 -18.31 -38.74
C ASP A 73 45.43 -16.93 -38.20
N VAL A 74 44.91 -15.88 -38.85
CA VAL A 74 45.04 -14.49 -38.38
C VAL A 74 44.30 -14.32 -37.04
N ALA A 75 43.09 -14.87 -36.92
CA ALA A 75 42.32 -14.84 -35.68
C ALA A 75 43.07 -15.55 -34.53
N ALA A 76 43.71 -16.69 -34.82
CA ALA A 76 44.49 -17.43 -33.83
C ALA A 76 45.77 -16.68 -33.43
N ALA A 77 46.44 -16.01 -34.38
CA ALA A 77 47.58 -15.16 -34.10
C ALA A 77 47.23 -13.98 -33.17
N ASP A 78 46.09 -13.32 -33.41
CA ASP A 78 45.58 -12.24 -32.56
C ASP A 78 45.33 -12.71 -31.12
N MET A 79 44.78 -13.92 -30.94
CA MET A 79 44.56 -14.52 -29.62
C MET A 79 45.90 -14.80 -28.91
N ARG A 80 46.88 -15.37 -29.61
CA ARG A 80 48.21 -15.63 -29.05
C ARG A 80 48.95 -14.35 -28.70
N ALA A 81 48.86 -13.31 -29.52
CA ALA A 81 49.42 -11.99 -29.23
C ALA A 81 48.82 -11.36 -27.96
N ALA A 82 47.56 -11.70 -27.63
CA ALA A 82 46.91 -11.31 -26.38
C ALA A 82 47.20 -12.23 -25.19
N GLY A 83 48.11 -13.21 -25.35
CA GLY A 83 48.52 -14.15 -24.30
C GLY A 83 47.53 -15.29 -24.08
N LEU A 84 46.80 -15.70 -25.12
CA LEU A 84 45.80 -16.76 -25.07
C LEU A 84 46.05 -17.82 -26.16
N GLU A 85 46.01 -19.09 -25.79
CA GLU A 85 46.05 -20.21 -26.73
C GLU A 85 44.64 -20.68 -27.07
N PRO A 86 44.16 -20.57 -28.32
CA PRO A 86 42.87 -21.12 -28.73
C PRO A 86 42.81 -22.64 -28.53
N LEU A 87 41.70 -23.15 -28.00
CA LEU A 87 41.47 -24.58 -27.73
C LEU A 87 40.51 -25.24 -28.72
N ALA A 88 39.95 -24.46 -29.63
CA ALA A 88 38.97 -24.90 -30.62
C ALA A 88 39.15 -24.15 -31.95
N PRO A 89 38.61 -24.66 -33.08
CA PRO A 89 38.58 -23.93 -34.35
C PRO A 89 37.90 -22.57 -34.22
N TYR A 90 38.31 -21.61 -35.05
CA TYR A 90 37.82 -20.23 -35.01
C TYR A 90 36.29 -20.15 -35.21
N PRO A 91 35.52 -19.67 -34.22
CA PRO A 91 34.05 -19.70 -34.27
C PRO A 91 33.42 -18.39 -34.79
N GLY A 92 34.22 -17.39 -35.18
CA GLY A 92 33.76 -16.07 -35.60
C GLY A 92 34.12 -14.93 -34.63
N VAL A 93 34.00 -13.68 -35.10
CA VAL A 93 34.58 -12.48 -34.45
C VAL A 93 33.96 -12.17 -33.08
N ASP A 94 32.65 -12.32 -32.97
CA ASP A 94 31.86 -12.00 -31.77
C ASP A 94 31.39 -13.25 -31.01
N THR A 95 31.80 -14.44 -31.47
CA THR A 95 31.48 -15.70 -30.81
C THR A 95 32.50 -15.97 -29.70
N PRO A 96 32.08 -16.37 -28.49
CA PRO A 96 33.00 -16.78 -27.44
C PRO A 96 33.92 -17.92 -27.91
N TRP A 97 35.23 -17.69 -27.84
CA TRP A 97 36.23 -18.62 -28.35
C TRP A 97 36.99 -19.26 -27.18
N PRO A 98 36.80 -20.57 -26.91
CA PRO A 98 37.54 -21.26 -25.85
C PRO A 98 39.05 -21.11 -26.03
N ALA A 99 39.72 -20.58 -25.01
CA ALA A 99 41.15 -20.35 -25.00
C ALA A 99 41.74 -20.54 -23.60
N ARG A 100 43.01 -20.92 -23.53
CA ARG A 100 43.80 -21.06 -22.30
C ARG A 100 44.73 -19.87 -22.14
N CYS A 101 44.75 -19.23 -20.98
CA CYS A 101 45.69 -18.14 -20.75
C CYS A 101 47.12 -18.65 -20.62
N LEU A 102 48.04 -18.14 -21.44
CA LEU A 102 49.46 -18.54 -21.43
C LEU A 102 50.20 -18.11 -20.14
N ALA A 103 49.65 -17.17 -19.38
CA ALA A 103 50.30 -16.62 -18.18
C ALA A 103 49.88 -17.31 -16.86
N CYS A 104 48.69 -17.90 -16.79
CA CYS A 104 48.17 -18.51 -15.56
C CYS A 104 47.37 -19.79 -15.80
N ASP A 105 47.40 -20.30 -17.02
CA ASP A 105 46.75 -21.53 -17.51
C ASP A 105 45.22 -21.62 -17.30
N THR A 106 44.60 -20.53 -16.84
CA THR A 106 43.15 -20.49 -16.58
C THR A 106 42.39 -20.49 -17.90
N PRO A 107 41.41 -21.39 -18.09
CA PRO A 107 40.57 -21.40 -19.28
C PRO A 107 39.61 -20.20 -19.26
N GLY A 108 39.29 -19.69 -20.45
CA GLY A 108 38.34 -18.60 -20.66
C GLY A 108 37.74 -18.65 -22.06
N THR A 109 36.73 -17.81 -22.30
CA THR A 109 35.99 -17.75 -23.57
C THR A 109 35.88 -16.30 -24.09
N PRO A 110 37.01 -15.60 -24.30
CA PRO A 110 36.98 -14.25 -24.86
C PRO A 110 36.48 -14.25 -26.31
N THR A 111 36.02 -13.11 -26.79
CA THR A 111 35.71 -12.91 -28.23
C THR A 111 36.88 -12.22 -28.92
N LEU A 112 37.14 -12.52 -30.19
CA LEU A 112 38.19 -11.86 -30.96
C LEU A 112 37.98 -10.33 -31.00
N SER A 113 36.73 -9.87 -31.08
CA SER A 113 36.40 -8.44 -31.02
C SER A 113 36.77 -7.78 -29.70
N SER A 114 36.66 -8.47 -28.56
CA SER A 114 37.08 -7.93 -27.25
C SER A 114 38.59 -7.80 -27.14
N ILE A 115 39.32 -8.77 -27.72
CA ILE A 115 40.78 -8.78 -27.78
C ILE A 115 41.30 -7.62 -28.64
N ARG A 116 40.76 -7.44 -29.85
CA ARG A 116 41.12 -6.33 -30.73
C ARG A 116 40.80 -4.95 -30.15
N ARG A 117 39.80 -4.86 -29.26
CA ARG A 117 39.45 -3.65 -28.49
C ARG A 117 40.30 -3.45 -27.23
N GLY A 118 41.29 -4.31 -26.98
CA GLY A 118 42.24 -4.17 -25.87
C GLY A 118 41.66 -4.48 -24.49
N GLN A 119 40.49 -5.15 -24.40
CA GLN A 119 39.85 -5.45 -23.10
C GLN A 119 40.51 -6.58 -22.31
N GLY A 120 41.58 -7.19 -22.86
CA GLY A 120 42.36 -8.24 -22.23
C GLY A 120 41.64 -9.59 -22.25
N GLY A 121 42.42 -10.66 -22.40
CA GLY A 121 41.87 -11.99 -22.61
C GLY A 121 41.55 -12.81 -21.36
N CYS A 122 42.23 -12.52 -20.24
CA CYS A 122 42.15 -13.29 -19.02
C CYS A 122 41.73 -12.41 -17.84
N ARG A 123 40.51 -12.60 -17.33
CA ARG A 123 39.94 -11.80 -16.24
C ARG A 123 40.78 -11.83 -14.95
N PRO A 124 41.28 -12.99 -14.45
CA PRO A 124 42.17 -13.04 -13.29
C PRO A 124 43.44 -12.20 -13.46
N CYS A 125 44.14 -12.36 -14.59
CA CYS A 125 45.36 -11.61 -14.89
C CYS A 125 45.09 -10.11 -15.04
N GLY A 126 43.99 -9.73 -15.72
CA GLY A 126 43.58 -8.34 -15.84
C GLY A 126 43.28 -7.70 -14.47
N ARG A 127 42.59 -8.42 -13.59
CA ARG A 127 42.31 -7.95 -12.22
C ARG A 127 43.58 -7.82 -11.37
N ARG A 128 44.53 -8.74 -11.51
CA ARG A 128 45.84 -8.66 -10.82
C ARG A 128 46.62 -7.42 -11.26
N LYS A 129 46.75 -7.19 -12.57
CA LYS A 129 47.41 -5.99 -13.12
C LYS A 129 46.74 -4.69 -12.67
N ALA A 130 45.40 -4.64 -12.69
CA ALA A 130 44.64 -3.48 -12.22
C ALA A 130 44.86 -3.22 -10.72
N ASN A 131 44.85 -4.28 -9.90
CA ASN A 131 45.11 -4.17 -8.46
C ASN A 131 46.55 -3.72 -8.17
N GLU A 132 47.52 -4.22 -8.91
CA GLU A 132 48.94 -3.86 -8.77
C GLU A 132 49.20 -2.40 -9.16
N ALA A 133 48.63 -1.93 -10.28
CA ALA A 133 48.67 -0.53 -10.69
C ALA A 133 47.96 0.42 -9.70
N MET A 134 47.03 -0.10 -8.90
CA MET A 134 46.25 0.65 -7.91
C MET A 134 46.83 0.57 -6.48
N ARG A 135 47.97 -0.12 -6.29
CA ARG A 135 48.70 -0.08 -5.01
C ARG A 135 49.29 1.31 -4.83
N HIS A 136 48.63 2.15 -4.03
CA HIS A 136 49.28 3.32 -3.45
C HIS A 136 50.48 2.86 -2.63
N ASP A 137 51.57 3.61 -2.73
CA ASP A 137 52.69 3.52 -1.80
C ASP A 137 52.16 3.58 -0.34
N PRO A 138 52.50 2.60 0.53
CA PRO A 138 51.99 2.55 1.90
C PRO A 138 52.24 3.82 2.71
N GLU A 139 53.35 4.52 2.45
CA GLU A 139 53.70 5.76 3.15
C GLU A 139 52.81 6.92 2.69
N ALA A 140 52.61 7.08 1.39
CA ALA A 140 51.64 8.03 0.83
C ALA A 140 50.21 7.79 1.34
N ALA A 141 49.78 6.52 1.46
CA ALA A 141 48.48 6.16 2.02
C ALA A 141 48.37 6.55 3.51
N ALA A 142 49.43 6.32 4.29
CA ALA A 142 49.47 6.69 5.71
C ALA A 142 49.44 8.21 5.91
N ALA A 143 50.09 8.99 5.02
CA ALA A 143 50.05 10.45 5.05
C ALA A 143 48.62 11.00 4.90
N VAL A 144 47.81 10.41 4.02
CA VAL A 144 46.39 10.77 3.85
C VAL A 144 45.58 10.49 5.12
N MET A 145 45.80 9.35 5.78
CA MET A 145 45.14 9.02 7.04
C MET A 145 45.51 10.05 8.13
N ARG A 146 46.80 10.37 8.26
CA ARG A 146 47.30 11.35 9.22
C ARG A 146 46.72 12.75 8.97
N ALA A 147 46.64 13.18 7.72
CA ALA A 147 46.01 14.45 7.35
C ALA A 147 44.50 14.50 7.70
N ALA A 148 43.82 13.35 7.75
CA ALA A 148 42.44 13.22 8.21
C ALA A 148 42.29 13.07 9.74
N GLY A 149 43.38 13.22 10.51
CA GLY A 149 43.39 13.05 11.97
C GLY A 149 43.29 11.59 12.42
N LEU A 150 43.84 10.67 11.64
CA LEU A 150 43.81 9.23 11.89
C LEU A 150 45.23 8.67 11.87
N GLU A 151 45.61 7.99 12.95
CA GLU A 151 46.88 7.27 13.07
C GLU A 151 46.67 5.78 12.75
N PRO A 152 47.18 5.25 11.63
CA PRO A 152 47.07 3.83 11.30
C PRO A 152 47.71 2.94 12.37
N LEU A 153 47.03 1.86 12.75
CA LEU A 153 47.52 0.91 13.77
C LEU A 153 48.02 -0.41 13.17
N GLU A 154 47.89 -0.58 11.86
CA GLU A 154 48.27 -1.79 11.12
C GLU A 154 48.85 -1.42 9.74
N PRO A 155 49.64 -2.31 9.11
CA PRO A 155 50.15 -2.09 7.76
C PRO A 155 49.04 -1.82 6.75
N TYR A 156 49.35 -1.03 5.71
CA TYR A 156 48.38 -0.62 4.70
C TYR A 156 47.72 -1.83 4.01
N PRO A 157 46.40 -2.05 4.19
CA PRO A 157 45.72 -3.23 3.65
C PRO A 157 45.29 -3.05 2.19
N GLY A 158 45.43 -1.85 1.62
CA GLY A 158 44.96 -1.48 0.29
C GLY A 158 43.72 -0.57 0.29
N THR A 159 43.48 0.13 -0.82
CA THR A 159 42.55 1.28 -0.93
C THR A 159 41.10 0.94 -0.61
N ALA A 160 40.67 -0.28 -0.93
CA ALA A 160 39.30 -0.74 -0.81
C ALA A 160 38.98 -1.35 0.57
N PHE A 161 39.99 -1.61 1.39
CA PHE A 161 39.83 -2.30 2.66
C PHE A 161 39.69 -1.30 3.82
N PRO A 162 38.90 -1.62 4.86
CA PRO A 162 38.91 -0.87 6.11
C PRO A 162 40.33 -0.89 6.71
N TRP A 163 40.82 0.27 7.13
CA TRP A 163 42.17 0.40 7.69
C TRP A 163 42.10 0.85 9.15
N LYS A 164 42.38 -0.07 10.07
CA LYS A 164 42.25 0.16 11.52
C LYS A 164 43.18 1.29 11.96
N SER A 165 42.59 2.34 12.51
CA SER A 165 43.29 3.58 12.86
C SER A 165 42.74 4.17 14.16
N ARG A 166 43.59 4.86 14.92
CA ARG A 166 43.20 5.65 16.08
C ARG A 166 42.93 7.09 15.65
N CYS A 167 41.76 7.63 15.98
CA CYS A 167 41.52 9.05 15.79
C CYS A 167 42.35 9.88 16.78
N THR A 168 43.11 10.86 16.28
CA THR A 168 43.95 11.74 17.11
C THR A 168 43.14 12.74 17.92
N GLY A 169 41.93 13.10 17.46
CA GLY A 169 41.06 14.06 18.15
C GLY A 169 40.23 13.47 19.30
N CYS A 170 39.78 12.22 19.21
CA CYS A 170 38.93 11.61 20.24
C CYS A 170 39.45 10.27 20.80
N GLY A 171 40.56 9.75 20.29
CA GLY A 171 41.16 8.49 20.73
C GLY A 171 40.43 7.22 20.27
N ALA A 172 39.24 7.33 19.65
CA ALA A 172 38.46 6.17 19.21
C ALA A 172 39.17 5.38 18.10
N ILE A 173 39.06 4.05 18.17
CA ILE A 173 39.53 3.16 17.10
C ILE A 173 38.44 3.08 16.03
N VAL A 174 38.80 3.48 14.81
CA VAL A 174 37.91 3.51 13.64
C VAL A 174 38.59 2.82 12.46
N SER A 175 37.81 2.32 11.50
CA SER A 175 38.35 1.62 10.32
C SER A 175 37.81 2.22 9.02
N PRO A 176 38.14 3.48 8.69
CA PRO A 176 37.72 4.09 7.43
C PRO A 176 38.48 3.45 6.25
N ARG A 177 37.94 3.62 5.04
CA ARG A 177 38.61 3.23 3.80
C ARG A 177 39.34 4.44 3.24
N LEU A 178 40.56 4.26 2.74
CA LEU A 178 41.35 5.35 2.16
C LEU A 178 40.58 6.10 1.06
N GLY A 179 39.88 5.36 0.18
CA GLY A 179 39.05 5.94 -0.89
C GLY A 179 37.87 6.81 -0.40
N SER A 180 37.43 6.66 0.86
CA SER A 180 36.38 7.52 1.44
C SER A 180 36.89 8.89 1.90
N LEU A 181 38.20 9.00 2.14
CA LEU A 181 38.88 10.24 2.52
C LEU A 181 39.32 11.04 1.28
N THR A 182 39.75 10.34 0.23
CA THR A 182 40.28 10.96 -1.01
C THR A 182 39.25 11.22 -2.09
N GLY A 183 38.07 10.58 -2.01
CA GLY A 183 37.00 10.73 -3.01
C GLY A 183 36.25 12.06 -2.96
N LYS A 184 35.43 12.34 -4.00
CA LYS A 184 34.61 13.57 -4.15
C LYS A 184 33.71 13.88 -2.94
N SER A 185 33.34 12.89 -2.14
CA SER A 185 32.46 13.07 -0.98
C SER A 185 33.18 13.42 0.33
N ARG A 186 34.53 13.40 0.37
CA ARG A 186 35.41 13.69 1.53
C ARG A 186 34.71 13.43 2.88
N ARG A 187 34.35 12.16 3.11
CA ARG A 187 33.62 11.82 4.33
C ARG A 187 34.55 11.95 5.53
N PRO A 188 34.04 12.39 6.69
CA PRO A 188 34.87 12.51 7.88
C PRO A 188 35.45 11.16 8.29
N GLY A 189 36.74 11.13 8.57
CA GLY A 189 37.48 9.90 8.89
C GLY A 189 37.12 9.27 10.23
N CYS A 190 36.57 10.07 11.15
CA CYS A 190 36.07 9.61 12.44
C CYS A 190 34.58 9.96 12.59
N LYS A 191 33.71 8.94 12.50
CA LYS A 191 32.27 9.10 12.69
C LYS A 191 31.90 9.71 14.06
N PRO A 192 32.46 9.25 15.20
CA PRO A 192 32.18 9.88 16.50
C PRO A 192 32.47 11.38 16.56
N CYS A 193 33.58 11.83 15.98
CA CYS A 193 33.90 13.27 15.90
C CYS A 193 32.92 14.01 14.99
N ALA A 194 32.56 13.43 13.85
CA ALA A 194 31.57 14.01 12.94
C ALA A 194 30.20 14.16 13.61
N ASP A 195 29.72 13.11 14.28
CA ASP A 195 28.44 13.12 14.99
C ASP A 195 28.45 14.17 16.12
N ARG A 196 29.57 14.32 16.84
CA ARG A 196 29.72 15.37 17.87
C ARG A 196 29.70 16.78 17.28
N ALA A 197 30.40 17.01 16.17
CA ALA A 197 30.42 18.30 15.50
C ALA A 197 29.03 18.67 14.95
N THR A 198 28.34 17.73 14.30
CA THR A 198 26.96 17.91 13.84
C THR A 198 26.01 18.16 15.01
N GLY A 199 26.13 17.39 16.10
CA GLY A 199 25.35 17.61 17.31
C GLY A 199 25.58 18.99 17.92
N ALA A 200 26.83 19.46 17.97
CA ALA A 200 27.16 20.80 18.45
C ALA A 200 26.56 21.91 17.57
N ALA A 201 26.63 21.77 16.25
CA ALA A 201 26.05 22.73 15.32
C ALA A 201 24.51 22.75 15.35
N GLN A 202 23.88 21.64 15.75
CA GLN A 202 22.42 21.51 15.91
C GLN A 202 21.91 21.87 17.30
N ARG A 203 22.78 22.21 18.26
CA ARG A 203 22.34 22.74 19.55
C ARG A 203 21.87 24.16 19.32
N HIS A 204 20.55 24.33 19.31
CA HIS A 204 19.94 25.64 19.44
C HIS A 204 20.24 26.17 20.84
N ASP A 205 20.44 27.47 20.93
CA ASP A 205 20.45 28.18 22.20
C ASP A 205 19.14 27.88 22.96
N GLU A 206 19.26 27.58 24.26
CA GLU A 206 18.12 27.14 25.08
C GLU A 206 17.06 28.25 25.18
N ASP A 207 17.47 29.50 25.30
CA ASP A 207 16.55 30.63 25.40
C ASP A 207 15.77 30.83 24.10
N LEU A 208 16.43 30.70 22.94
CA LEU A 208 15.76 30.71 21.63
C LEU A 208 14.76 29.55 21.49
N ALA A 209 15.15 28.34 21.91
CA ALA A 209 14.27 27.17 21.83
C ALA A 209 13.03 27.31 22.74
N VAL A 210 13.20 27.89 23.94
CA VAL A 210 12.09 28.17 24.86
C VAL A 210 11.14 29.22 24.27
N ALA A 211 11.69 30.32 23.71
CA ALA A 211 10.89 31.37 23.09
C ALA A 211 10.01 30.84 21.94
N GLU A 212 10.60 30.04 21.06
CA GLU A 212 9.92 29.42 19.92
C GLU A 212 8.82 28.44 20.36
N MET A 213 9.08 27.62 21.39
CA MET A 213 8.05 26.73 21.96
C MET A 213 6.86 27.51 22.51
N ARG A 214 7.11 28.63 23.20
CA ARG A 214 6.06 29.50 23.76
C ARG A 214 5.22 30.14 22.66
N GLU A 215 5.85 30.61 21.58
CA GLU A 215 5.16 31.14 20.39
C GLU A 215 4.21 30.09 19.78
N HIS A 216 4.62 28.82 19.79
CA HIS A 216 3.80 27.69 19.33
C HIS A 216 2.80 27.17 20.38
N GLY A 217 2.64 27.86 21.51
CA GLY A 217 1.65 27.53 22.54
C GLY A 217 2.05 26.40 23.48
N PHE A 218 3.35 26.21 23.70
CA PHE A 218 3.91 25.22 24.63
C PHE A 218 4.82 25.89 25.65
N GLU A 219 4.57 25.66 26.93
CA GLU A 219 5.44 26.12 28.02
C GLU A 219 6.34 24.97 28.49
N PRO A 220 7.66 25.01 28.20
CA PRO A 220 8.61 24.02 28.70
C PRO A 220 8.55 23.86 30.22
N GLN A 221 8.65 22.61 30.69
CA GLN A 221 8.59 22.25 32.12
C GLN A 221 9.91 21.66 32.63
N GLU A 222 10.92 21.63 31.77
CA GLU A 222 12.24 21.06 32.03
C GLU A 222 13.27 21.68 31.07
N PRO A 223 14.58 21.60 31.38
CA PRO A 223 15.63 22.15 30.52
C PRO A 223 15.66 21.54 29.12
N TYR A 224 16.10 22.34 28.14
CA TYR A 224 16.21 21.91 26.74
C TYR A 224 17.34 20.91 26.55
N ARG A 225 17.02 19.75 25.95
CA ARG A 225 18.00 18.66 25.69
C ARG A 225 18.42 18.53 24.24
N GLY A 226 17.76 19.24 23.32
CA GLY A 226 18.05 19.20 21.88
C GLY A 226 16.85 18.87 20.99
N VAL A 227 17.00 19.11 19.69
CA VAL A 227 15.91 19.16 18.69
C VAL A 227 15.06 17.88 18.60
N LYS A 228 15.71 16.72 18.76
CA LYS A 228 15.10 15.40 18.53
C LYS A 228 14.55 14.77 19.79
N TYR A 229 14.84 15.34 20.95
CA TYR A 229 14.41 14.77 22.23
C TYR A 229 12.98 15.25 22.55
N PRO A 230 12.11 14.37 23.06
CA PRO A 230 10.84 14.79 23.63
C PRO A 230 11.09 15.81 24.73
N TRP A 231 10.40 16.93 24.64
CA TRP A 231 10.52 18.03 25.57
C TRP A 231 9.19 18.22 26.29
N ARG A 232 9.20 17.97 27.60
CA ARG A 232 7.99 18.03 28.43
C ARG A 232 7.51 19.48 28.52
N CYS A 233 6.31 19.74 28.02
CA CYS A 233 5.70 21.06 27.96
C CYS A 233 4.25 21.05 28.39
N LEU A 234 3.79 22.11 29.04
CA LEU A 234 2.37 22.39 29.25
C LEU A 234 1.80 22.99 27.96
N CYS A 235 0.75 22.40 27.40
CA CYS A 235 0.08 22.96 26.22
C CYS A 235 -0.86 24.10 26.64
N HIS A 236 -0.64 25.33 26.15
CA HIS A 236 -1.52 26.48 26.42
C HIS A 236 -2.96 26.27 25.90
N GLY A 237 -3.14 25.48 24.85
CA GLY A 237 -4.45 25.24 24.24
C GLY A 237 -5.38 24.34 25.04
N CYS A 238 -4.87 23.38 25.81
CA CYS A 238 -5.70 22.44 26.59
C CYS A 238 -5.25 22.20 28.03
N GLY A 239 -4.19 22.88 28.48
CA GLY A 239 -3.62 22.74 29.83
C GLY A 239 -3.03 21.36 30.13
N THR A 240 -2.92 20.47 29.15
CA THR A 240 -2.37 19.12 29.36
C THR A 240 -0.86 19.13 29.13
N VAL A 241 -0.12 18.41 29.97
CA VAL A 241 1.32 18.17 29.77
C VAL A 241 1.51 17.19 28.61
N THR A 242 2.32 17.58 27.63
CA THR A 242 2.69 16.80 26.45
C THR A 242 4.21 16.79 26.31
N ALA A 243 4.74 15.97 25.40
CA ALA A 243 6.19 15.90 25.14
C ALA A 243 6.51 15.95 23.63
N PRO A 244 6.18 17.06 22.93
CA PRO A 244 6.59 17.22 21.54
C PRO A 244 8.11 17.31 21.41
N THR A 245 8.63 17.07 20.21
CA THR A 245 10.03 17.37 19.91
C THR A 245 10.12 18.78 19.34
N PHE A 246 11.16 19.53 19.68
CA PHE A 246 11.35 20.88 19.14
C PHE A 246 11.39 20.86 17.59
N GLY A 247 12.03 19.85 17.01
CA GLY A 247 12.04 19.65 15.56
C GLY A 247 10.65 19.43 14.94
N SER A 248 9.73 18.74 15.63
CA SER A 248 8.36 18.58 15.13
C SER A 248 7.56 19.88 15.16
N ILE A 249 7.81 20.74 16.15
CA ILE A 249 7.17 22.05 16.25
C ILE A 249 7.64 22.96 15.12
N LEU A 250 8.96 23.04 14.89
CA LEU A 250 9.54 23.79 13.77
C LEU A 250 9.06 23.29 12.40
N ALA A 251 8.76 21.99 12.28
CA ALA A 251 8.19 21.40 11.07
C ALA A 251 6.67 21.65 10.90
N GLY A 252 6.04 22.43 11.79
CA GLY A 252 4.61 22.73 11.76
C GLY A 252 3.69 21.57 12.15
N GLN A 253 4.22 20.53 12.80
CA GLN A 253 3.42 19.39 13.25
C GLN A 253 2.68 19.70 14.57
N SER A 254 1.54 19.04 14.80
CA SER A 254 0.77 19.27 16.02
C SER A 254 1.50 18.71 17.26
N GLY A 255 1.97 19.57 18.16
CA GLY A 255 2.68 19.15 19.38
C GLY A 255 1.82 18.59 20.52
N CYS A 256 0.50 18.69 20.44
CA CYS A 256 -0.43 18.17 21.44
C CYS A 256 -1.47 17.24 20.82
N ARG A 257 -1.39 15.94 21.15
CA ARG A 257 -2.32 14.92 20.67
C ARG A 257 -3.77 15.22 21.04
N ARG A 258 -4.03 15.65 22.27
CA ARG A 258 -5.38 16.01 22.74
C ARG A 258 -5.98 17.16 21.94
N CYS A 259 -5.22 18.22 21.69
CA CYS A 259 -5.69 19.32 20.84
C CYS A 259 -5.92 18.86 19.39
N ALA A 260 -5.07 17.97 18.86
CA ALA A 260 -5.28 17.37 17.54
C ALA A 260 -6.59 16.55 17.49
N ASP A 261 -6.88 15.75 18.52
CA ASP A 261 -8.12 14.98 18.62
C ASP A 261 -9.36 15.88 18.75
N LEU A 262 -9.29 16.95 19.54
CA LEU A 262 -10.38 17.92 19.66
C LEU A 262 -10.69 18.61 18.34
N ARG A 263 -9.66 19.02 17.59
CA ARG A 263 -9.83 19.59 16.24
C ARG A 263 -10.43 18.57 15.27
N ALA A 264 -9.91 17.34 15.27
CA ALA A 264 -10.43 16.27 14.42
C ALA A 264 -11.88 15.88 14.79
N ALA A 265 -12.26 15.94 16.07
CA ALA A 265 -13.63 15.69 16.52
C ALA A 265 -14.57 16.83 16.11
N ALA A 266 -14.12 18.08 16.23
CA ALA A 266 -14.88 19.26 15.77
C ALA A 266 -15.12 19.20 14.25
N ALA A 267 -14.09 18.89 13.47
CA ALA A 267 -14.19 18.75 12.01
C ALA A 267 -15.12 17.61 11.57
N ARG A 268 -15.29 16.58 12.41
CA ARG A 268 -16.22 15.47 12.17
C ARG A 268 -17.66 15.73 12.65
N ARG A 269 -17.94 16.85 13.34
CA ARG A 269 -19.32 17.15 13.76
C ARG A 269 -20.17 17.37 12.53
N GLU A 270 -21.26 16.62 12.45
CA GLU A 270 -22.26 16.80 11.41
C GLU A 270 -22.95 18.15 11.59
N ASP A 271 -23.17 18.85 10.48
CA ASP A 271 -23.86 20.13 10.45
C ASP A 271 -25.36 19.92 10.76
N PRO A 272 -25.93 20.59 11.79
CA PRO A 272 -27.33 20.40 12.18
C PRO A 272 -28.33 20.65 11.06
N GLU A 273 -28.08 21.63 10.19
CA GLU A 273 -28.98 21.95 9.08
C GLU A 273 -28.95 20.89 7.97
N ARG A 274 -27.75 20.40 7.61
CA ARG A 274 -27.63 19.24 6.71
C ARG A 274 -28.28 17.97 7.27
N ALA A 275 -28.16 17.75 8.57
CA ALA A 275 -28.86 16.66 9.26
C ALA A 275 -30.38 16.83 9.16
N ALA A 276 -30.90 18.03 9.42
CA ALA A 276 -32.33 18.33 9.34
C ALA A 276 -32.87 18.20 7.91
N ALA A 277 -32.12 18.67 6.91
CA ALA A 277 -32.45 18.51 5.50
C ALA A 277 -32.57 17.03 5.11
N SER A 278 -31.71 16.15 5.66
CA SER A 278 -31.79 14.70 5.42
C SER A 278 -33.09 14.09 5.97
N MET A 279 -33.52 14.54 7.16
CA MET A 279 -34.80 14.09 7.75
C MET A 279 -35.99 14.58 6.94
N ARG A 280 -36.00 15.86 6.57
CA ARG A 280 -37.07 16.48 5.75
C ARG A 280 -37.19 15.81 4.38
N GLY A 281 -36.07 15.50 3.73
CA GLY A 281 -36.04 14.74 2.47
C GLY A 281 -36.67 13.34 2.57
N SER A 282 -36.78 12.79 3.78
CA SER A 282 -37.43 11.50 4.06
C SER A 282 -38.85 11.65 4.64
N GLY A 283 -39.46 12.84 4.53
CA GLY A 283 -40.81 13.12 5.01
C GLY A 283 -40.92 13.17 6.55
N LEU A 284 -39.85 13.57 7.23
CA LEU A 284 -39.78 13.67 8.69
C LEU A 284 -39.32 15.07 9.09
N GLU A 285 -40.21 15.84 9.72
CA GLU A 285 -39.92 17.18 10.22
C GLU A 285 -39.35 17.08 11.65
N PRO A 286 -38.08 17.47 11.91
CA PRO A 286 -37.53 17.50 13.26
C PRO A 286 -38.31 18.41 14.20
N LEU A 287 -38.56 17.95 15.43
CA LEU A 287 -39.27 18.70 16.48
C LEU A 287 -38.34 19.20 17.59
N GLU A 288 -37.05 18.87 17.51
CA GLU A 288 -36.03 19.23 18.49
C GLU A 288 -34.66 19.38 17.82
N PRO A 289 -33.67 20.06 18.45
CA PRO A 289 -32.34 20.22 17.90
C PRO A 289 -31.60 18.90 17.65
N TYR A 290 -30.81 18.87 16.58
CA TYR A 290 -29.94 17.74 16.28
C TYR A 290 -28.82 17.60 17.31
N THR A 291 -28.51 16.35 17.69
CA THR A 291 -27.40 16.04 18.62
C THR A 291 -26.34 15.18 17.95
N THR A 292 -26.68 13.94 17.59
CA THR A 292 -25.78 13.00 16.90
C THR A 292 -26.54 12.11 15.93
N SER A 293 -25.84 11.45 15.01
CA SER A 293 -26.45 10.60 14.00
C SER A 293 -27.07 9.32 14.56
N MET A 294 -26.68 8.95 15.77
CA MET A 294 -27.10 7.73 16.47
C MET A 294 -28.13 7.98 17.57
N THR A 295 -28.36 9.23 17.96
CA THR A 295 -29.39 9.59 18.93
C THR A 295 -30.78 9.47 18.27
N PRO A 296 -31.79 8.85 18.92
CA PRO A 296 -33.17 8.94 18.47
C PRO A 296 -33.60 10.39 18.39
N TRP A 297 -34.09 10.82 17.23
CA TRP A 297 -34.41 12.21 16.97
C TRP A 297 -35.91 12.36 16.77
N ARG A 298 -36.57 13.12 17.65
CA ARG A 298 -38.02 13.31 17.62
C ARG A 298 -38.43 14.12 16.39
N CYS A 299 -39.23 13.49 15.53
CA CYS A 299 -39.72 14.07 14.28
C CYS A 299 -41.23 13.85 14.11
N ARG A 300 -41.91 14.77 13.43
CA ARG A 300 -43.28 14.58 12.92
C ARG A 300 -43.20 14.04 11.49
N CYS A 301 -43.86 12.92 11.22
CA CYS A 301 -43.98 12.42 9.85
C CYS A 301 -44.96 13.29 9.05
N THR A 302 -44.56 13.76 7.88
CA THR A 302 -45.41 14.59 7.01
C THR A 302 -46.49 13.78 6.30
N THR A 303 -46.30 12.46 6.14
CA THR A 303 -47.29 11.57 5.51
C THR A 303 -48.44 11.18 6.45
N CYS A 304 -48.15 10.75 7.69
CA CYS A 304 -49.18 10.29 8.64
C CYS A 304 -49.41 11.21 9.83
N GLY A 305 -48.70 12.33 9.93
CA GLY A 305 -48.83 13.32 11.01
C GLY A 305 -48.30 12.89 12.39
N ARG A 306 -48.00 11.60 12.58
CA ARG A 306 -47.56 11.03 13.86
C ARG A 306 -46.11 11.38 14.21
N THR A 307 -45.82 11.43 15.50
CA THR A 307 -44.46 11.64 16.01
C THR A 307 -43.69 10.32 16.01
N SER A 308 -42.53 10.28 15.37
CA SER A 308 -41.60 9.14 15.33
C SER A 308 -40.21 9.58 15.79
N THR A 309 -39.41 8.67 16.35
CA THR A 309 -38.07 8.94 16.86
C THR A 309 -36.96 8.18 16.12
N PRO A 310 -36.82 8.32 14.79
CA PRO A 310 -35.77 7.64 14.05
C PRO A 310 -34.39 8.23 14.34
N THR A 311 -33.33 7.46 14.09
CA THR A 311 -31.96 7.98 14.07
C THR A 311 -31.61 8.44 12.65
N LEU A 312 -30.81 9.50 12.50
CA LEU A 312 -30.36 9.98 11.19
C LEU A 312 -29.63 8.86 10.41
N ALA A 313 -28.83 8.04 11.11
CA ALA A 313 -28.17 6.89 10.51
C ALA A 313 -29.17 5.91 9.85
N ARG A 314 -30.31 5.60 10.51
CA ARG A 314 -31.35 4.74 9.94
C ARG A 314 -32.03 5.37 8.74
N ILE A 315 -32.30 6.67 8.79
CA ILE A 315 -32.90 7.40 7.66
C ILE A 315 -31.98 7.35 6.43
N ARG A 316 -30.68 7.57 6.62
CA ARG A 316 -29.68 7.45 5.55
C ARG A 316 -29.54 6.02 4.98
N SER A 317 -29.87 5.00 5.77
CA SER A 317 -29.96 3.61 5.28
C SER A 317 -31.28 3.29 4.57
N GLY A 318 -32.10 4.29 4.23
CA GLY A 318 -33.35 4.10 3.48
C GLY A 318 -34.55 3.66 4.33
N ARG A 319 -34.46 3.73 5.67
CA ARG A 319 -35.64 3.50 6.53
C ARG A 319 -36.45 4.78 6.69
N GLY A 320 -37.76 4.64 6.83
CA GLY A 320 -38.68 5.77 6.99
C GLY A 320 -39.41 5.78 8.34
N CYS A 321 -40.54 6.50 8.38
CA CYS A 321 -41.43 6.53 9.52
C CYS A 321 -41.91 5.12 9.91
N LYS A 322 -41.80 4.76 11.19
CA LYS A 322 -42.21 3.44 11.71
C LYS A 322 -43.70 3.13 11.56
N TYR A 323 -44.53 4.15 11.32
CA TYR A 323 -45.99 4.02 11.14
C TYR A 323 -46.43 3.98 9.67
N CYS A 324 -45.54 4.30 8.73
CA CYS A 324 -45.83 4.30 7.30
C CYS A 324 -45.27 3.05 6.58
N ALA A 325 -44.62 2.15 7.32
CA ALA A 325 -44.11 0.91 6.76
C ALA A 325 -45.26 0.06 6.21
N SER A 326 -45.17 -0.33 4.93
CA SER A 326 -46.17 -1.16 4.26
C SER A 326 -46.10 -2.64 4.64
N HIS A 327 -45.03 -3.05 5.32
CA HIS A 327 -44.79 -4.42 5.75
C HIS A 327 -44.39 -4.44 7.23
N GLY A 328 -44.82 -5.48 7.95
CA GLY A 328 -44.50 -5.69 9.36
C GLY A 328 -45.69 -5.49 10.30
N PHE A 329 -45.39 -5.35 11.58
CA PHE A 329 -46.39 -5.16 12.63
C PHE A 329 -46.93 -3.72 12.60
N ASP A 330 -48.24 -3.58 12.34
CA ASP A 330 -48.91 -2.28 12.36
C ASP A 330 -48.97 -1.75 13.80
N ARG A 331 -48.26 -0.65 14.02
CA ARG A 331 -48.09 -0.04 15.33
C ARG A 331 -49.28 0.83 15.75
N ALA A 332 -50.13 1.20 14.80
CA ALA A 332 -51.27 2.07 15.04
C ALA A 332 -52.60 1.32 15.08
N ALA A 333 -52.68 0.14 14.48
CA ALA A 333 -53.86 -0.71 14.56
C ALA A 333 -54.00 -1.35 15.96
N PRO A 334 -55.22 -1.75 16.35
CA PRO A 334 -55.46 -2.57 17.53
C PRO A 334 -54.61 -3.83 17.54
N ALA A 335 -54.09 -4.18 18.72
CA ALA A 335 -53.14 -5.27 18.90
C ALA A 335 -53.43 -6.07 20.17
N ARG A 336 -52.69 -7.16 20.34
CA ARG A 336 -52.73 -8.01 21.52
C ARG A 336 -51.33 -8.38 21.97
N VAL A 337 -51.14 -8.43 23.29
CA VAL A 337 -49.97 -9.02 23.95
C VAL A 337 -50.37 -10.42 24.39
N TYR A 338 -49.54 -11.42 24.12
CA TYR A 338 -49.85 -12.81 24.44
C TYR A 338 -48.70 -13.52 25.14
N VAL A 339 -49.04 -14.60 25.83
CA VAL A 339 -48.13 -15.55 26.46
C VAL A 339 -48.41 -16.92 25.85
N VAL A 340 -47.35 -17.57 25.35
CA VAL A 340 -47.39 -18.94 24.84
C VAL A 340 -46.40 -19.81 25.59
N THR A 341 -46.71 -21.10 25.72
CA THR A 341 -45.87 -22.11 26.39
C THR A 341 -45.53 -23.25 25.43
N HIS A 342 -44.35 -23.84 25.59
CA HIS A 342 -43.90 -25.02 24.84
C HIS A 342 -43.52 -26.13 25.80
N SER A 343 -44.32 -27.19 25.88
CA SER A 343 -44.15 -28.28 26.85
C SER A 343 -42.85 -29.07 26.63
N GLU A 344 -42.51 -29.42 25.38
CA GLU A 344 -41.31 -30.25 25.11
C GLU A 344 -39.98 -29.52 25.35
N HIS A 345 -40.03 -28.19 25.42
CA HIS A 345 -38.86 -27.36 25.61
C HIS A 345 -38.86 -26.67 26.96
N ASP A 346 -39.87 -26.91 27.80
CA ASP A 346 -40.09 -26.20 29.07
C ASP A 346 -39.88 -24.69 28.93
N ALA A 347 -40.44 -24.11 27.86
CA ALA A 347 -40.22 -22.71 27.50
C ALA A 347 -41.50 -21.90 27.59
N VAL A 348 -41.37 -20.65 28.05
CA VAL A 348 -42.43 -19.65 27.96
C VAL A 348 -41.97 -18.46 27.12
N LYS A 349 -42.91 -17.84 26.41
CA LYS A 349 -42.64 -16.69 25.55
C LYS A 349 -43.76 -15.66 25.67
N ILE A 350 -43.34 -14.40 25.79
CA ILE A 350 -44.20 -13.23 25.58
C ILE A 350 -44.06 -12.73 24.15
N GLY A 351 -45.15 -12.26 23.55
CA GLY A 351 -45.15 -11.74 22.19
C GLY A 351 -46.27 -10.73 21.91
N VAL A 352 -46.15 -10.02 20.78
CA VAL A 352 -47.22 -9.16 20.25
C VAL A 352 -47.72 -9.63 18.88
N ALA A 353 -49.02 -9.45 18.65
CA ALA A 353 -49.70 -9.71 17.38
C ALA A 353 -50.80 -8.67 17.13
N GLY A 354 -51.20 -8.46 15.87
CA GLY A 354 -52.36 -7.63 15.55
C GLY A 354 -53.64 -8.23 16.12
N ALA A 355 -54.66 -7.41 16.38
CA ALA A 355 -55.93 -7.88 16.92
C ALA A 355 -56.74 -8.71 15.89
N CYS A 356 -56.55 -8.45 14.59
CA CYS A 356 -57.18 -9.21 13.52
C CYS A 356 -56.46 -10.55 13.26
N ARG A 357 -57.21 -11.64 13.03
CA ARG A 357 -56.66 -12.98 12.70
C ARG A 357 -55.99 -13.09 11.32
N ARG A 358 -55.95 -12.02 10.50
CA ARG A 358 -55.18 -12.04 9.24
C ARG A 358 -53.70 -12.08 9.58
N ASN A 359 -53.02 -13.14 9.15
CA ASN A 359 -51.62 -13.45 9.52
C ASN A 359 -51.43 -13.66 11.03
N ASP A 360 -52.24 -14.55 11.61
CA ASP A 360 -52.18 -14.86 13.04
C ASP A 360 -50.84 -15.51 13.42
N ARG A 361 -49.94 -14.67 13.94
CA ARG A 361 -48.63 -15.07 14.48
C ARG A 361 -48.77 -16.14 15.57
N ILE A 362 -49.89 -16.16 16.30
CA ILE A 362 -50.20 -17.18 17.31
C ILE A 362 -50.50 -18.52 16.63
N ALA A 363 -51.27 -18.52 15.52
CA ALA A 363 -51.52 -19.73 14.73
C ALA A 363 -50.23 -20.26 14.08
N GLN A 364 -49.29 -19.38 13.70
CA GLN A 364 -47.97 -19.79 13.25
C GLN A 364 -47.19 -20.47 14.39
N HIS A 365 -47.16 -19.87 15.58
CA HIS A 365 -46.51 -20.48 16.75
C HIS A 365 -47.12 -21.84 17.10
N ALA A 366 -48.44 -22.00 17.00
CA ALA A 366 -49.11 -23.28 17.23
C ALA A 366 -48.62 -24.42 16.32
N ARG A 367 -48.24 -24.13 15.07
CA ARG A 367 -47.63 -25.13 14.16
C ARG A 367 -46.27 -25.63 14.61
N TYR A 368 -45.61 -24.91 15.52
CA TYR A 368 -44.31 -25.25 16.08
C TYR A 368 -44.42 -25.64 17.56
N GLY A 369 -45.53 -26.27 17.98
CA GLY A 369 -45.68 -26.83 19.32
C GLY A 369 -46.03 -25.83 20.43
N TRP A 370 -46.24 -24.55 20.11
CA TRP A 370 -46.61 -23.55 21.11
C TRP A 370 -48.10 -23.55 21.41
N THR A 371 -48.45 -23.52 22.70
CA THR A 371 -49.83 -23.40 23.16
C THR A 371 -50.07 -22.00 23.69
N LEU A 372 -51.18 -21.36 23.27
CA LEU A 372 -51.60 -20.07 23.82
C LEU A 372 -52.05 -20.25 25.28
N PHE A 373 -51.39 -19.56 26.19
CA PHE A 373 -51.74 -19.55 27.61
C PHE A 373 -52.61 -18.34 27.98
N TYR A 374 -52.28 -17.17 27.45
CA TYR A 374 -52.97 -15.92 27.75
C TYR A 374 -52.86 -14.90 26.61
N GLU A 375 -53.89 -14.09 26.41
CA GLU A 375 -53.84 -12.90 25.55
C GLU A 375 -54.58 -11.71 26.17
N HIS A 376 -54.11 -10.51 25.87
CA HIS A 376 -54.69 -9.25 26.32
C HIS A 376 -54.73 -8.25 25.16
N TYR A 377 -55.91 -7.68 24.89
CA TYR A 377 -56.13 -6.72 23.81
C TYR A 377 -55.80 -5.30 24.27
N VAL A 378 -55.14 -4.54 23.40
CA VAL A 378 -54.81 -3.13 23.62
C VAL A 378 -55.20 -2.29 22.41
N PRO A 379 -55.58 -1.01 22.61
CA PRO A 379 -55.98 -0.09 21.55
C PRO A 379 -55.00 0.04 20.39
N THR A 380 -53.69 -0.03 20.65
CA THR A 380 -52.66 0.16 19.61
C THR A 380 -51.50 -0.83 19.71
N GLY A 381 -50.87 -1.13 18.57
CA GLY A 381 -49.64 -1.92 18.53
C GLY A 381 -48.47 -1.29 19.29
N ASP A 382 -48.37 0.05 19.34
CA ASP A 382 -47.37 0.73 20.16
C ASP A 382 -47.57 0.42 21.65
N GLU A 383 -48.80 0.42 22.16
CA GLU A 383 -49.08 0.01 23.55
C GLU A 383 -48.69 -1.45 23.79
N ALA A 384 -49.00 -2.36 22.85
CA ALA A 384 -48.64 -3.77 22.97
C ALA A 384 -47.11 -3.93 23.11
N LEU A 385 -46.35 -3.23 22.27
CA LEU A 385 -44.90 -3.25 22.29
C LEU A 385 -44.32 -2.60 23.56
N VAL A 386 -44.95 -1.53 24.06
CA VAL A 386 -44.53 -0.91 25.33
C VAL A 386 -44.70 -1.89 26.48
N VAL A 387 -45.81 -2.63 26.55
CA VAL A 387 -46.05 -3.66 27.56
C VAL A 387 -44.98 -4.76 27.44
N GLU A 388 -44.83 -5.36 26.26
CA GLU A 388 -43.85 -6.42 25.99
C GLU A 388 -42.42 -5.99 26.37
N GLN A 389 -41.95 -4.86 25.83
CA GLN A 389 -40.58 -4.37 26.08
C GLN A 389 -40.33 -3.96 27.52
N THR A 390 -41.37 -3.52 28.25
CA THR A 390 -41.25 -3.21 29.67
C THR A 390 -41.05 -4.48 30.50
N ILE A 391 -41.85 -5.52 30.21
CA ILE A 391 -41.74 -6.82 30.89
C ILE A 391 -40.41 -7.48 30.55
N LEU A 392 -40.02 -7.52 29.27
CA LEU A 392 -38.73 -8.05 28.83
C LEU A 392 -37.56 -7.37 29.54
N ARG A 393 -37.52 -6.02 29.58
CA ARG A 393 -36.47 -5.29 30.30
C ARG A 393 -36.42 -5.65 31.77
N ARG A 394 -37.57 -5.71 32.45
CA ARG A 394 -37.64 -6.10 33.86
C ARG A 394 -37.05 -7.48 34.11
N LEU A 395 -37.44 -8.48 33.31
CA LEU A 395 -36.96 -9.86 33.47
C LEU A 395 -35.47 -9.98 33.15
N ARG A 396 -34.98 -9.28 32.12
CA ARG A 396 -33.55 -9.28 31.75
C ARG A 396 -32.70 -8.62 32.85
N SER A 397 -33.19 -7.53 33.45
CA SER A 397 -32.54 -6.89 34.61
C SER A 397 -32.55 -7.78 35.87
N ALA A 398 -33.53 -8.67 36.00
CA ALA A 398 -33.60 -9.67 37.08
C ALA A 398 -32.72 -10.91 36.82
N GLY A 399 -31.95 -10.94 35.71
CA GLY A 399 -31.01 -12.02 35.40
C GLY A 399 -31.58 -13.14 34.53
N HIS A 400 -32.86 -13.08 34.12
CA HIS A 400 -33.41 -14.08 33.20
C HIS A 400 -32.88 -13.81 31.79
N GLY A 401 -32.05 -14.72 31.28
CA GLY A 401 -31.47 -14.68 29.93
C GLY A 401 -32.39 -15.23 28.84
N ILE A 402 -31.92 -15.17 27.59
CA ILE A 402 -32.62 -15.81 26.46
C ILE A 402 -32.47 -17.32 26.60
N PHE A 403 -33.59 -18.06 26.60
CA PHE A 403 -33.58 -19.49 26.90
C PHE A 403 -33.41 -20.37 25.66
N LEU A 404 -34.21 -20.15 24.61
CA LEU A 404 -34.10 -20.91 23.36
C LEU A 404 -33.15 -20.23 22.38
N THR A 405 -32.43 -21.04 21.61
CA THR A 405 -31.52 -20.57 20.55
C THR A 405 -32.23 -20.40 19.20
N ALA A 406 -31.59 -19.68 18.27
CA ALA A 406 -32.07 -19.55 16.89
C ALA A 406 -32.20 -20.91 16.15
N ALA A 407 -31.42 -21.92 16.54
CA ALA A 407 -31.52 -23.26 15.97
C ALA A 407 -32.78 -24.01 16.45
N GLN A 408 -33.18 -23.78 17.71
CA GLN A 408 -34.40 -24.35 18.29
C GLN A 408 -35.65 -23.58 17.88
N LEU A 409 -35.54 -22.28 17.64
CA LEU A 409 -36.63 -21.44 17.16
C LEU A 409 -36.11 -20.42 16.13
N PRO A 410 -36.31 -20.66 14.82
CA PRO A 410 -35.77 -19.80 13.76
C PRO A 410 -36.20 -18.33 13.86
N ASN A 411 -37.38 -18.06 14.43
CA ASN A 411 -37.93 -16.70 14.58
C ASN A 411 -38.51 -16.47 15.99
N GLY A 412 -38.10 -15.40 16.67
CA GLY A 412 -38.67 -14.99 17.97
C GLY A 412 -38.05 -15.67 19.19
N TRP A 413 -36.85 -16.25 19.07
CA TRP A 413 -36.12 -16.87 20.19
C TRP A 413 -35.71 -15.87 21.27
N THR A 414 -35.51 -14.61 20.92
CA THR A 414 -35.08 -13.52 21.82
C THR A 414 -36.05 -13.19 22.96
N GLU A 415 -37.33 -13.53 22.83
CA GLU A 415 -38.36 -13.31 23.86
C GLU A 415 -38.74 -14.59 24.64
N THR A 416 -37.86 -15.60 24.66
CA THR A 416 -38.10 -16.87 25.37
C THR A 416 -37.41 -16.92 26.75
N PHE A 417 -38.01 -17.67 27.66
CA PHE A 417 -37.56 -17.88 29.04
C PHE A 417 -37.76 -19.34 29.45
N ASP A 418 -36.95 -19.80 30.39
CA ASP A 418 -37.11 -21.09 31.07
C ASP A 418 -38.40 -21.05 31.91
N ALA A 419 -39.32 -21.98 31.65
CA ALA A 419 -40.61 -22.05 32.34
C ALA A 419 -40.47 -22.39 33.84
N GLN A 420 -39.34 -22.93 34.28
CA GLN A 420 -39.04 -23.16 35.70
C GLN A 420 -38.62 -21.88 36.42
N CYS A 421 -38.01 -20.94 35.69
CA CYS A 421 -37.54 -19.68 36.25
C CYS A 421 -38.53 -18.52 36.07
N VAL A 422 -39.33 -18.55 35.00
CA VAL A 422 -40.38 -17.58 34.70
C VAL A 422 -41.60 -18.34 34.21
N SER A 423 -42.66 -18.34 35.01
CA SER A 423 -43.90 -19.04 34.69
C SER A 423 -44.81 -18.22 33.76
N ALA A 424 -45.69 -18.91 33.04
CA ALA A 424 -46.71 -18.27 32.22
C ALA A 424 -47.71 -17.43 33.04
N VAL A 425 -47.94 -17.82 34.30
CA VAL A 425 -48.76 -17.10 35.28
C VAL A 425 -48.12 -15.76 35.63
N GLU A 426 -46.82 -15.73 35.93
CA GLU A 426 -46.09 -14.49 36.23
C GLU A 426 -46.11 -13.52 35.05
N LEU A 427 -45.93 -14.02 33.81
CA LEU A 427 -46.02 -13.18 32.61
C LEU A 427 -47.43 -12.61 32.41
N ARG A 428 -48.48 -13.42 32.58
CA ARG A 428 -49.87 -12.96 32.54
C ARG A 428 -50.11 -11.86 33.57
N ASP A 429 -49.68 -12.06 34.81
CA ASP A 429 -49.94 -11.11 35.89
C ASP A 429 -49.15 -9.82 35.69
N ALA A 430 -47.93 -9.89 35.12
CA ALA A 430 -47.17 -8.74 34.69
C ALA A 430 -47.87 -7.95 33.57
N ILE A 431 -48.46 -8.63 32.57
CA ILE A 431 -49.26 -7.99 31.51
C ILE A 431 -50.47 -7.28 32.13
N ARG A 432 -51.24 -7.98 32.96
CA ARG A 432 -52.43 -7.41 33.62
C ARG A 432 -52.08 -6.19 34.45
N SER A 433 -51.05 -6.28 35.29
CA SER A 433 -50.57 -5.16 36.11
C SER A 433 -50.18 -3.96 35.25
N LYS A 434 -49.56 -4.18 34.08
CA LYS A 434 -49.14 -3.09 33.21
C LYS A 434 -50.29 -2.46 32.41
N CYS A 435 -51.33 -3.23 32.10
CA CYS A 435 -52.49 -2.78 31.33
C CYS A 435 -53.64 -2.26 32.22
N GLN A 436 -53.54 -2.34 33.54
CA GLN A 436 -54.54 -1.74 34.44
C GLN A 436 -54.57 -0.22 34.26
N PRO A 437 -55.75 0.41 34.15
CA PRO A 437 -55.85 1.86 34.17
C PRO A 437 -55.35 2.37 35.51
N VAL A 438 -54.44 3.34 35.47
CA VAL A 438 -54.08 4.12 36.67
C VAL A 438 -55.34 4.92 37.03
N LEU A 439 -56.02 4.55 38.10
CA LEU A 439 -57.09 5.39 38.66
C LEU A 439 -56.48 6.76 38.97
N PRO A 440 -57.10 7.88 38.52
CA PRO A 440 -56.63 9.19 38.92
C PRO A 440 -56.67 9.28 40.46
N PRO A 441 -55.72 10.00 41.09
CA PRO A 441 -55.79 10.23 42.53
C PRO A 441 -57.14 10.87 42.84
N VAL A 442 -57.88 10.27 43.77
CA VAL A 442 -59.14 10.81 44.27
C VAL A 442 -58.80 12.13 44.96
N GLU A 443 -59.21 13.26 44.38
CA GLU A 443 -59.11 14.55 45.06
C GLU A 443 -59.93 14.48 46.36
N PRO A 444 -59.37 14.88 47.51
CA PRO A 444 -60.14 14.95 48.73
C PRO A 444 -61.25 15.99 48.57
N LEU A 445 -62.50 15.56 48.79
CA LEU A 445 -63.66 16.43 48.92
C LEU A 445 -63.39 17.47 50.01
N THR A 446 -63.04 18.69 49.60
CA THR A 446 -63.12 19.86 50.47
C THR A 446 -64.59 20.18 50.67
N LEU A 447 -65.12 19.76 51.83
CA LEU A 447 -66.37 20.28 52.37
C LEU A 447 -66.16 21.78 52.68
N PHE A 448 -66.88 22.64 51.99
CA PHE A 448 -67.17 24.01 52.40
C PHE A 448 -68.66 24.14 52.70
#